data_AF-A0A440HWV4-F1
#
_entry.id   AF-A0A440HWV4-F1
#
_cell.length_a   1.000
_cell.length_b   1.000
_cell.length_c   1.000
_cell.angle_alpha   90.00
_cell.angle_beta   90.00
_cell.angle_gamma   90.00
#
_symmetry.space_group_name_H-M   'P 1'
#
loop_
_entity.id
_entity.type
_entity.pdbx_description
1 polymer ?
#
loop_
_entity_poly.entity_id
_entity_poly.type
_entity_poly.pdbx_seq_one_letter_code
_entity_poly.pdbx_strand_id
1 'polypeptide(L)'
;MNIAKGLIIDDPWIGNILDGKKTWEMRAKPWSHRGWIGLIRKGTGAVWGVARLVDVGGPLSQDEMIASFDKHRIPPDMIRSGAVAKWTTPWKLADVRKLSSPVPYRHKAGAVTQVDLDAETSDAIARQLRDLSVDAVKFQPAGRAVARNWVLKSNAPDQPAPVPKTALPASSAAPKFHNGGGRLIGEYEVTDGALTNNYIRLTKLMDKFPRDAIGGSNDSEIASHELIVDWGGPEPVRTDLDGEKKFFRARGWIGDFYKLNRAKAGDKVRIEETAPYRYRVSLVR
;
A
#
# COMPACT_ATOMS: atom_id res chain seq x y z
N MET A 1 14.18 -17.42 12.80
CA MET A 1 13.03 -17.57 11.89
C MET A 1 13.59 -17.88 10.52
N ASN A 2 13.27 -19.05 9.93
CA ASN A 2 13.76 -19.46 8.60
C ASN A 2 12.68 -19.16 7.55
N ILE A 3 13.01 -18.43 6.49
CA ILE A 3 12.07 -17.93 5.47
C ILE A 3 12.61 -18.31 4.10
N ALA A 4 12.54 -19.60 3.77
CA ALA A 4 13.10 -20.12 2.53
C ALA A 4 12.19 -19.94 1.30
N LYS A 5 10.92 -19.58 1.50
CA LYS A 5 9.92 -19.47 0.42
C LYS A 5 9.37 -18.06 0.32
N GLY A 6 9.19 -17.59 -0.90
CA GLY A 6 8.54 -16.32 -1.22
C GLY A 6 7.28 -16.52 -2.06
N LEU A 7 6.25 -15.70 -1.78
CA LEU A 7 5.00 -15.66 -2.52
C LEU A 7 4.88 -14.33 -3.25
N ILE A 8 4.80 -14.37 -4.58
CA ILE A 8 4.62 -13.19 -5.43
C ILE A 8 3.14 -12.84 -5.49
N ILE A 9 2.79 -11.62 -5.07
CA ILE A 9 1.41 -11.14 -4.96
C ILE A 9 1.31 -9.78 -5.68
N ASP A 10 0.27 -9.64 -6.50
CA ASP A 10 -0.01 -8.40 -7.23
C ASP A 10 -0.64 -7.33 -6.33
N ASP A 11 -0.54 -6.08 -6.74
CA ASP A 11 -1.37 -5.03 -6.16
C ASP A 11 -2.81 -5.13 -6.67
N PRO A 12 -3.81 -4.70 -5.88
CA PRO A 12 -3.71 -4.12 -4.52
C PRO A 12 -3.62 -5.17 -3.39
N TRP A 13 -3.58 -6.47 -3.73
CA TRP A 13 -3.79 -7.56 -2.78
C TRP A 13 -2.69 -7.67 -1.73
N ILE A 14 -1.43 -7.49 -2.12
CA ILE A 14 -0.31 -7.48 -1.18
C ILE A 14 -0.38 -6.32 -0.21
N GLY A 15 -0.75 -5.12 -0.68
CA GLY A 15 -0.97 -3.96 0.18
C GLY A 15 -2.04 -4.25 1.24
N ASN A 16 -3.16 -4.86 0.84
CA ASN A 16 -4.19 -5.25 1.80
C ASN A 16 -3.69 -6.26 2.85
N ILE A 17 -2.79 -7.17 2.49
CA ILE A 17 -2.20 -8.12 3.45
C ILE A 17 -1.27 -7.37 4.41
N LEU A 18 -0.35 -6.56 3.90
CA LEU A 18 0.64 -5.81 4.68
C LEU A 18 0.00 -4.76 5.60
N ASP A 19 -1.15 -4.21 5.21
CA ASP A 19 -1.97 -3.30 6.03
C ASP A 19 -2.89 -4.04 7.02
N GLY A 20 -2.89 -5.38 7.03
CA GLY A 20 -3.75 -6.17 7.91
C GLY A 20 -5.23 -6.20 7.52
N LYS A 21 -5.60 -5.69 6.34
CA LYS A 21 -6.97 -5.66 5.81
C LYS A 21 -7.43 -6.99 5.19
N LYS A 22 -6.48 -7.88 4.87
CA LYS A 22 -6.71 -9.16 4.17
C LYS A 22 -5.89 -10.26 4.83
N THR A 23 -6.56 -11.35 5.17
CA THR A 23 -5.95 -12.53 5.80
C THR A 23 -5.92 -13.75 4.87
N TRP A 24 -6.67 -13.75 3.78
CA TRP A 24 -6.70 -14.85 2.81
C TRP A 24 -6.13 -14.41 1.47
N GLU A 25 -5.12 -15.10 0.98
CA GLU A 25 -4.63 -14.95 -0.39
C GLU A 25 -5.29 -15.97 -1.31
N MET A 26 -6.02 -15.52 -2.33
CA MET A 26 -6.81 -16.41 -3.19
C MET A 26 -5.95 -16.92 -4.34
N ARG A 27 -5.91 -18.25 -4.53
CA ARG A 27 -5.11 -18.90 -5.57
C ARG A 27 -5.94 -19.95 -6.32
N ALA A 28 -5.41 -20.35 -7.47
CA ALA A 28 -6.06 -21.35 -8.32
C ALA A 28 -5.80 -22.79 -7.89
N LYS A 29 -4.66 -23.02 -7.23
CA LYS A 29 -4.21 -24.34 -6.77
C LYS A 29 -3.84 -24.27 -5.30
N PRO A 30 -4.02 -25.37 -4.54
CA PRO A 30 -3.53 -25.44 -3.18
C PRO A 30 -2.00 -25.47 -3.15
N TRP A 31 -1.42 -25.14 -2.00
CA TRP A 31 0.00 -25.29 -1.72
C TRP A 31 0.22 -26.15 -0.48
N SER A 32 1.12 -27.13 -0.57
CA SER A 32 1.46 -28.02 0.54
C SER A 32 2.31 -27.36 1.63
N HIS A 33 2.95 -26.23 1.34
CA HIS A 33 3.78 -25.53 2.32
C HIS A 33 2.95 -25.00 3.50
N ARG A 34 3.54 -25.01 4.68
CA ARG A 34 3.08 -24.33 5.89
C ARG A 34 4.27 -23.71 6.59
N GLY A 35 4.03 -22.60 7.28
CA GLY A 35 5.08 -21.85 7.97
C GLY A 35 5.34 -20.49 7.36
N TRP A 36 6.52 -19.94 7.64
CA TRP A 36 6.87 -18.57 7.27
C TRP A 36 7.20 -18.43 5.79
N ILE A 37 6.58 -17.45 5.16
CA ILE A 37 6.81 -17.07 3.77
C ILE A 37 7.13 -15.59 3.67
N GLY A 38 8.01 -15.23 2.73
CA GLY A 38 8.22 -13.86 2.30
C GLY A 38 7.07 -13.40 1.40
N LEU A 39 6.59 -12.17 1.59
CA LEU A 39 5.58 -11.53 0.76
C LEU A 39 6.29 -10.63 -0.25
N ILE A 40 6.26 -11.04 -1.52
CA ILE A 40 6.93 -10.34 -2.61
C ILE A 40 5.91 -9.53 -3.38
N ARG A 41 6.17 -8.23 -3.51
CA ARG A 41 5.37 -7.35 -4.36
C ARG A 41 5.74 -7.63 -5.81
N LYS A 42 4.76 -8.08 -6.59
CA LYS A 42 4.99 -8.44 -7.99
C LYS A 42 5.58 -7.25 -8.76
N GLY A 43 6.61 -7.53 -9.55
CA GLY A 43 7.29 -6.52 -10.36
C GLY A 43 8.44 -5.79 -9.65
N THR A 44 8.54 -5.82 -8.32
CA THR A 44 9.57 -5.06 -7.59
C THR A 44 10.86 -5.84 -7.31
N GLY A 45 10.88 -7.16 -7.50
CA GLY A 45 12.04 -7.99 -7.17
C GLY A 45 12.43 -7.98 -5.68
N ALA A 46 11.51 -7.64 -4.78
CA ALA A 46 11.80 -7.47 -3.36
C ALA A 46 10.72 -8.06 -2.45
N VAL A 47 11.13 -8.52 -1.27
CA VAL A 47 10.29 -8.96 -0.17
C VAL A 47 9.93 -7.74 0.67
N TRP A 48 8.64 -7.50 0.88
CA TRP A 48 8.11 -6.33 1.60
C TRP A 48 7.58 -6.66 3.00
N GLY A 49 7.41 -7.95 3.27
CA GLY A 49 6.85 -8.44 4.52
C GLY A 49 7.01 -9.94 4.63
N VAL A 50 6.55 -10.48 5.74
CA VAL A 50 6.47 -11.90 6.00
C VAL A 50 5.11 -12.24 6.56
N ALA A 51 4.66 -13.46 6.34
CA ALA A 51 3.48 -14.00 6.99
C ALA A 51 3.65 -15.49 7.24
N ARG A 52 2.88 -16.04 8.16
CA ARG A 52 2.76 -17.47 8.36
C ARG A 52 1.59 -18.00 7.54
N LEU A 53 1.86 -18.88 6.57
CA LEU A 53 0.83 -19.67 5.90
C LEU A 53 0.38 -20.78 6.86
N VAL A 54 -0.76 -20.58 7.51
CA VAL A 54 -1.26 -21.47 8.57
C VAL A 54 -2.18 -22.55 8.02
N ASP A 55 -2.88 -22.27 6.93
CA ASP A 55 -3.84 -23.22 6.34
C ASP A 55 -4.11 -22.92 4.86
N VAL A 56 -4.60 -23.92 4.12
CA VAL A 56 -5.05 -23.83 2.74
C VAL A 56 -6.39 -24.54 2.65
N GLY A 57 -7.45 -23.77 2.40
CA GLY A 57 -8.81 -24.30 2.27
C GLY A 57 -9.08 -24.95 0.91
N GLY A 58 -10.25 -25.56 0.76
CA GLY A 58 -10.75 -26.03 -0.53
C GLY A 58 -11.23 -24.88 -1.45
N PRO A 59 -11.45 -25.16 -2.74
CA PRO A 59 -12.09 -24.20 -3.65
C PRO A 59 -13.45 -23.75 -3.12
N LEU A 60 -13.69 -22.44 -3.12
CA LEU A 60 -14.95 -21.83 -2.72
C LEU A 60 -15.85 -21.57 -3.93
N SER A 61 -17.15 -21.71 -3.72
CA SER A 61 -18.20 -21.21 -4.62
C SER A 61 -18.25 -19.67 -4.62
N GLN A 62 -18.96 -19.08 -5.59
CA GLN A 62 -19.14 -17.62 -5.63
C GLN A 62 -19.82 -17.08 -4.37
N ASP A 63 -20.82 -17.78 -3.84
CA ASP A 63 -21.54 -17.37 -2.63
C ASP A 63 -20.63 -17.40 -1.40
N GLU A 64 -19.79 -18.44 -1.26
CA GLU A 64 -18.80 -18.52 -0.19
C GLU A 64 -17.71 -17.44 -0.31
N MET A 65 -17.27 -17.12 -1.54
CA MET A 65 -16.38 -15.99 -1.77
C MET A 65 -17.05 -14.68 -1.35
N ILE A 66 -18.29 -14.43 -1.74
CA ILE A 66 -19.00 -13.20 -1.34
C ILE A 66 -19.15 -13.13 0.19
N ALA A 67 -19.51 -14.25 0.84
CA ALA A 67 -19.66 -14.32 2.29
C ALA A 67 -18.34 -14.13 3.06
N SER A 68 -17.19 -14.46 2.45
CA SER A 68 -15.86 -14.32 3.04
C SER A 68 -15.10 -13.07 2.56
N PHE A 69 -15.83 -12.07 2.05
CA PHE A 69 -15.29 -10.80 1.55
C PHE A 69 -14.34 -10.12 2.54
N ASP A 70 -14.63 -10.16 3.84
CA ASP A 70 -13.80 -9.57 4.89
C ASP A 70 -12.40 -10.19 4.96
N LYS A 71 -12.25 -11.46 4.55
CA LYS A 71 -10.98 -12.18 4.59
C LYS A 71 -10.10 -11.93 3.37
N HIS A 72 -10.68 -11.87 2.17
CA HIS A 72 -9.91 -11.78 0.92
C HIS A 72 -10.06 -10.44 0.17
N ARG A 73 -11.04 -9.60 0.52
CA ARG A 73 -11.26 -8.24 -0.01
C ARG A 73 -11.53 -8.14 -1.52
N ILE A 74 -11.91 -9.23 -2.19
CA ILE A 74 -12.27 -9.22 -3.61
C ILE A 74 -13.72 -8.74 -3.75
N PRO A 75 -14.01 -7.65 -4.47
CA PRO A 75 -15.36 -7.09 -4.55
C PRO A 75 -16.39 -8.10 -5.06
N PRO A 76 -17.63 -8.14 -4.51
CA PRO A 76 -18.69 -9.02 -4.96
C PRO A 76 -18.97 -8.94 -6.47
N ASP A 77 -18.94 -7.75 -7.06
CA ASP A 77 -19.20 -7.58 -8.50
C ASP A 77 -18.09 -8.20 -9.39
N MET A 78 -16.86 -8.22 -8.88
CA MET A 78 -15.75 -8.91 -9.54
C MET A 78 -15.90 -10.44 -9.45
N ILE A 79 -16.48 -10.95 -8.36
CA ILE A 79 -16.80 -12.38 -8.19
C ILE A 79 -17.93 -12.78 -9.13
N ARG A 80 -19.03 -12.02 -9.13
CA ARG A 80 -20.23 -12.28 -9.96
C ARG A 80 -19.93 -12.21 -11.46
N SER A 81 -19.10 -11.27 -11.88
CA SER A 81 -18.69 -11.14 -13.28
C SER A 81 -17.79 -12.29 -13.77
N GLY A 82 -17.28 -13.14 -12.87
CA GLY A 82 -16.40 -14.24 -13.21
C GLY A 82 -14.94 -13.82 -13.47
N ALA A 83 -14.62 -12.53 -13.35
CA ALA A 83 -13.26 -12.02 -13.53
C ALA A 83 -12.22 -12.71 -12.63
N VAL A 84 -12.65 -13.26 -11.49
CA VAL A 84 -11.82 -14.01 -10.55
C VAL A 84 -12.16 -15.49 -10.40
N ALA A 85 -12.95 -16.06 -11.32
CA ALA A 85 -13.46 -17.44 -11.21
C ALA A 85 -12.35 -18.51 -11.08
N LYS A 86 -11.12 -18.18 -11.48
CA LYS A 86 -9.95 -19.05 -11.32
C LYS A 86 -9.37 -19.07 -9.90
N TRP A 87 -9.55 -18.01 -9.10
CA TRP A 87 -8.90 -17.86 -7.78
C TRP A 87 -9.87 -18.14 -6.64
N THR A 88 -10.17 -19.41 -6.44
CA THR A 88 -11.19 -19.88 -5.49
C THR A 88 -10.61 -20.55 -4.25
N THR A 89 -9.32 -20.87 -4.23
CA THR A 89 -8.67 -21.58 -3.12
C THR A 89 -8.04 -20.59 -2.13
N PRO A 90 -8.49 -20.51 -0.87
CA PRO A 90 -7.98 -19.55 0.10
C PRO A 90 -6.72 -20.07 0.79
N TRP A 91 -5.63 -19.32 0.70
CA TRP A 91 -4.42 -19.53 1.49
C TRP A 91 -4.48 -18.60 2.70
N LYS A 92 -4.65 -19.18 3.89
CA LYS A 92 -4.90 -18.44 5.14
C LYS A 92 -3.57 -18.02 5.75
N LEU A 93 -3.39 -16.70 5.86
CA LEU A 93 -2.20 -16.06 6.40
C LEU A 93 -2.46 -15.58 7.82
N ALA A 94 -1.46 -15.72 8.67
CA ALA A 94 -1.43 -15.19 10.03
C ALA A 94 -0.09 -14.48 10.28
N ASP A 95 0.01 -13.75 11.38
CA ASP A 95 1.25 -13.17 11.88
C ASP A 95 1.98 -12.30 10.83
N VAL A 96 1.23 -11.51 10.06
CA VAL A 96 1.79 -10.63 9.02
C VAL A 96 2.68 -9.57 9.67
N ARG A 97 3.90 -9.43 9.16
CA ARG A 97 4.85 -8.40 9.59
C ARG A 97 5.42 -7.70 8.38
N LYS A 98 5.23 -6.39 8.31
CA LYS A 98 5.85 -5.53 7.29
C LYS A 98 7.33 -5.33 7.63
N LEU A 99 8.18 -5.38 6.62
CA LEU A 99 9.59 -5.05 6.76
C LEU A 99 9.78 -3.53 6.79
N SER A 100 10.78 -3.05 7.53
CA SER A 100 11.07 -1.62 7.62
C SER A 100 11.61 -1.08 6.29
N SER A 101 12.34 -1.91 5.55
CA SER A 101 12.71 -1.65 4.15
C SER A 101 12.58 -2.91 3.30
N PRO A 102 12.21 -2.80 2.01
CA PRO A 102 12.14 -3.96 1.11
C PRO A 102 13.50 -4.66 1.01
N VAL A 103 13.49 -5.99 1.07
CA VAL A 103 14.70 -6.81 0.91
C VAL A 103 14.73 -7.38 -0.50
N PRO A 104 15.68 -6.98 -1.37
CA PRO A 104 15.83 -7.56 -2.70
C PRO A 104 16.03 -9.08 -2.63
N TYR A 105 15.51 -9.81 -3.61
CA TYR A 105 15.78 -11.24 -3.76
C TYR A 105 16.20 -11.57 -5.19
N ARG A 106 17.03 -12.60 -5.34
CA ARG A 106 17.40 -13.08 -6.67
C ARG A 106 16.32 -13.97 -7.26
N HIS A 107 15.71 -13.51 -8.36
CA HIS A 107 14.78 -14.33 -9.12
C HIS A 107 15.56 -15.34 -9.96
N LYS A 108 15.39 -16.64 -9.67
CA LYS A 108 15.89 -17.70 -10.57
C LYS A 108 14.99 -17.77 -11.80
N ALA A 109 15.59 -17.87 -12.99
CA ALA A 109 14.84 -17.95 -14.25
C ALA A 109 13.79 -19.08 -14.20
N GLY A 110 12.55 -18.78 -14.61
CA GLY A 110 11.45 -19.76 -14.68
C GLY A 110 10.58 -19.92 -13.43
N ALA A 111 10.78 -19.13 -12.37
CA ALA A 111 9.96 -19.22 -11.15
C ALA A 111 8.65 -18.41 -11.26
N VAL A 112 7.55 -19.08 -11.62
CA VAL A 112 6.32 -18.39 -12.06
C VAL A 112 5.40 -17.92 -10.92
N THR A 113 5.49 -18.47 -9.69
CA THR A 113 4.49 -18.13 -8.64
C THR A 113 5.02 -18.25 -7.20
N GLN A 114 5.93 -19.18 -6.97
CA GLN A 114 6.64 -19.38 -5.70
C GLN A 114 8.13 -19.31 -6.00
N VAL A 115 8.89 -18.68 -5.10
CA VAL A 115 10.33 -18.57 -5.26
C VAL A 115 11.02 -19.13 -4.04
N ASP A 116 12.18 -19.75 -4.26
CA ASP A 116 13.11 -20.05 -3.19
C ASP A 116 13.92 -18.79 -2.91
N LEU A 117 13.92 -18.38 -1.64
CA LEU A 117 14.77 -17.29 -1.17
C LEU A 117 16.12 -17.89 -0.76
N ASP A 118 17.20 -17.25 -1.19
CA ASP A 118 18.54 -17.65 -0.78
C ASP A 118 18.80 -17.31 0.70
N ALA A 119 19.91 -17.84 1.23
CA ALA A 119 20.29 -17.63 2.62
C ALA A 119 20.53 -16.14 2.93
N GLU A 120 21.13 -15.40 2.00
CA GLU A 120 21.41 -13.98 2.15
C GLU A 120 20.11 -13.16 2.31
N THR A 121 19.13 -13.40 1.44
CA THR A 121 17.81 -12.78 1.51
C THR A 121 17.11 -13.15 2.83
N SER A 122 17.14 -14.44 3.18
CA SER A 122 16.52 -14.95 4.42
C SER A 122 17.12 -14.30 5.67
N ASP A 123 18.44 -14.16 5.71
CA ASP A 123 19.17 -13.53 6.81
C ASP A 123 18.89 -12.04 6.90
N ALA A 124 18.83 -11.33 5.77
CA ALA A 124 18.48 -9.90 5.74
C ALA A 124 17.07 -9.65 6.27
N ILE A 125 16.10 -10.49 5.91
CA ILE A 125 14.74 -10.44 6.47
C ILE A 125 14.77 -10.72 7.98
N ALA A 126 15.49 -11.76 8.41
CA ALA A 126 15.58 -12.11 9.82
C ALA A 126 16.24 -11.01 10.67
N ARG A 127 17.23 -10.27 10.12
CA ARG A 127 17.84 -9.11 10.79
C ARG A 127 16.81 -8.03 11.07
N GLN A 128 16.06 -7.58 10.05
CA GLN A 128 15.06 -6.53 10.25
C GLN A 128 13.97 -6.93 11.25
N LEU A 129 13.53 -8.19 11.23
CA LEU A 129 12.51 -8.67 12.17
C LEU A 129 13.03 -8.77 13.62
N ARG A 130 14.32 -9.02 13.82
CA ARG A 130 14.94 -8.94 15.15
C ARG A 130 14.97 -7.50 15.64
N ASP A 131 15.37 -6.56 14.79
CA ASP A 131 15.50 -5.15 15.17
C ASP A 131 14.12 -4.55 15.54
N LEU A 132 13.07 -4.88 14.78
CA LEU A 132 11.69 -4.52 15.11
C LEU A 132 11.22 -5.09 16.47
N SER A 133 11.66 -6.30 16.82
CA SER A 133 11.32 -6.91 18.12
C SER A 133 12.08 -6.26 19.28
N VAL A 134 13.30 -5.77 19.04
CA VAL A 134 14.11 -5.08 20.05
C VAL A 134 13.55 -3.67 20.28
N ASP A 135 13.13 -2.96 19.24
CA ASP A 135 12.53 -1.63 19.37
C ASP A 135 11.15 -1.67 20.05
N ALA A 136 10.33 -2.69 19.76
CA ALA A 136 9.06 -2.92 20.45
C ALA A 136 9.23 -3.24 21.95
N VAL A 137 10.35 -3.87 22.34
CA VAL A 137 10.68 -4.15 23.75
C VAL A 137 11.28 -2.93 24.45
N LYS A 138 12.07 -2.10 23.75
CA LYS A 138 12.62 -0.84 24.29
C LYS A 138 11.53 0.21 24.59
N PHE A 139 10.40 0.16 23.89
CA PHE A 139 9.23 1.02 24.12
C PHE A 139 8.18 0.40 25.06
N GLN A 140 8.58 -0.48 25.99
CA GLN A 140 7.71 -0.88 27.10
C GLN A 140 7.96 0.02 28.33
N PRO A 141 6.96 0.75 28.85
CA PRO A 141 7.09 1.35 30.17
C PRO A 141 7.16 0.20 31.19
N ALA A 142 8.17 0.27 32.08
CA ALA A 142 8.34 -0.72 33.13
C ALA A 142 7.13 -0.70 34.08
N GLY A 143 6.36 -1.79 34.12
CA GLY A 143 5.49 -2.06 35.27
C GLY A 143 4.18 -2.81 34.99
N ARG A 144 4.17 -4.07 35.47
CA ARG A 144 3.03 -4.85 36.01
C ARG A 144 2.13 -5.66 35.04
N ALA A 145 2.24 -6.98 35.16
CA ALA A 145 1.18 -7.98 34.88
C ALA A 145 0.02 -7.78 35.89
N VAL A 146 -1.27 -8.12 35.69
CA VAL A 146 -1.87 -9.34 35.13
C VAL A 146 -3.36 -9.05 34.76
N ALA A 147 -3.92 -9.88 33.87
CA ALA A 147 -5.29 -10.42 33.86
C ALA A 147 -6.51 -9.63 33.30
N ARG A 148 -7.01 -10.19 32.18
CA ARG A 148 -8.40 -10.62 31.88
C ARG A 148 -9.54 -9.59 31.73
N ASN A 149 -10.24 -9.75 30.60
CA ASN A 149 -11.62 -9.37 30.26
C ASN A 149 -11.98 -7.88 30.19
N TRP A 150 -12.10 -7.36 28.97
CA TRP A 150 -12.82 -6.12 28.70
C TRP A 150 -14.32 -6.41 28.54
N VAL A 151 -15.07 -6.21 29.62
CA VAL A 151 -16.53 -6.07 29.58
C VAL A 151 -16.85 -4.60 29.32
N LEU A 152 -17.68 -4.35 28.31
CA LEU A 152 -18.31 -3.06 28.01
C LEU A 152 -19.06 -2.52 29.24
N LYS A 153 -18.73 -1.30 29.70
CA LYS A 153 -19.72 -0.33 30.21
C LYS A 153 -19.24 1.11 29.99
N SER A 154 -20.16 1.91 29.45
CA SER A 154 -20.16 3.35 29.29
C SER A 154 -20.29 4.10 30.62
N ASN A 155 -19.67 5.28 30.74
CA ASN A 155 -20.28 6.53 31.20
C ASN A 155 -19.27 7.69 31.11
N ALA A 156 -19.72 8.83 30.57
CA ALA A 156 -19.11 10.16 30.71
C ALA A 156 -19.94 10.96 31.76
N PRO A 157 -19.67 12.24 32.08
CA PRO A 157 -18.48 13.09 31.92
C PRO A 157 -18.07 13.81 33.25
N ASP A 158 -16.96 14.55 33.30
CA ASP A 158 -16.96 15.99 33.65
C ASP A 158 -15.58 16.66 33.49
N GLN A 159 -15.57 17.93 33.06
CA GLN A 159 -14.40 18.80 32.97
C GLN A 159 -14.08 19.44 34.34
N PRO A 160 -12.88 20.04 34.50
CA PRO A 160 -12.88 21.50 34.61
C PRO A 160 -11.74 22.20 33.84
N ALA A 161 -11.96 23.50 33.59
CA ALA A 161 -11.09 24.44 32.87
C ALA A 161 -10.35 25.41 33.86
N PRO A 162 -9.78 26.57 33.45
CA PRO A 162 -8.37 26.76 33.03
C PRO A 162 -7.65 27.99 33.69
N VAL A 163 -6.31 28.08 33.72
CA VAL A 163 -5.44 29.31 33.59
C VAL A 163 -3.96 29.07 33.97
N PRO A 164 -2.96 29.92 33.61
CA PRO A 164 -2.86 30.94 32.56
C PRO A 164 -1.59 30.81 31.66
N LYS A 165 -1.62 31.49 30.50
CA LYS A 165 -0.49 31.65 29.56
C LYS A 165 0.23 32.97 29.78
N THR A 166 1.57 32.94 29.83
CA THR A 166 2.44 34.10 29.59
C THR A 166 3.29 33.82 28.33
N ALA A 167 3.18 34.72 27.35
CA ALA A 167 3.80 34.74 26.01
C ALA A 167 5.26 35.27 26.07
N LEU A 168 6.19 35.19 25.09
CA LEU A 168 6.49 34.52 23.80
C LEU A 168 7.97 34.94 23.48
N PRO A 169 8.73 34.30 22.56
CA PRO A 169 8.65 34.69 21.15
C PRO A 169 8.39 33.50 20.23
N ALA A 170 7.63 33.81 19.18
CA ALA A 170 7.25 32.92 18.10
C ALA A 170 8.44 32.62 17.18
N SER A 171 8.55 31.36 16.75
CA SER A 171 9.04 31.02 15.41
C SER A 171 8.37 29.73 14.91
N SER A 172 7.48 29.94 13.94
CA SER A 172 6.88 29.01 12.96
C SER A 172 6.37 27.65 13.46
N ALA A 173 5.09 27.53 13.82
CA ALA A 173 4.00 27.22 12.89
C ALA A 173 4.27 25.99 11.98
N ALA A 174 3.47 24.94 12.18
CA ALA A 174 3.20 23.90 11.19
C ALA A 174 2.94 24.55 9.82
N PRO A 175 3.40 23.96 8.70
CA PRO A 175 3.15 24.54 7.40
C PRO A 175 1.65 24.45 7.10
N LYS A 176 0.94 25.55 7.36
CA LYS A 176 -0.29 25.86 6.66
C LYS A 176 0.11 26.01 5.19
N PHE A 177 -0.33 25.09 4.35
CA PHE A 177 -0.08 25.17 2.91
C PHE A 177 -0.57 26.53 2.41
N HIS A 178 0.37 27.31 1.87
CA HIS A 178 0.07 28.60 1.27
C HIS A 178 -0.91 28.41 0.11
N ASN A 179 -1.93 29.28 0.08
CA ASN A 179 -2.88 29.42 -1.01
C ASN A 179 -2.24 30.19 -2.20
N GLY A 180 -1.00 29.86 -2.54
CA GLY A 180 -0.30 30.34 -3.71
C GLY A 180 -0.46 29.29 -4.82
N GLY A 181 -1.10 29.67 -5.93
CA GLY A 181 -1.37 28.77 -7.05
C GLY A 181 -0.06 28.14 -7.56
N GLY A 182 0.03 26.82 -7.48
CA GLY A 182 1.14 26.09 -8.09
C GLY A 182 1.14 26.28 -9.60
N ARG A 183 2.28 26.08 -10.24
CA ARG A 183 2.38 26.11 -11.70
C ARG A 183 1.51 24.99 -12.28
N LEU A 184 0.51 25.34 -13.08
CA LEU A 184 -0.33 24.35 -13.74
C LEU A 184 0.50 23.50 -14.71
N ILE A 185 0.59 22.20 -14.41
CA ILE A 185 1.19 21.21 -15.32
C ILE A 185 0.18 20.83 -16.39
N GLY A 186 -1.05 20.54 -15.97
CA GLY A 186 -2.18 20.35 -16.87
C GLY A 186 -3.33 19.60 -16.23
N GLU A 187 -4.25 19.16 -17.07
CA GLU A 187 -5.47 18.46 -16.67
C GLU A 187 -5.62 17.15 -17.43
N TYR A 188 -6.18 16.14 -16.76
CA TYR A 188 -6.51 14.84 -17.30
C TYR A 188 -8.01 14.59 -17.15
N GLU A 189 -8.71 14.29 -18.24
CA GLU A 189 -10.12 13.89 -18.20
C GLU A 189 -10.25 12.43 -17.74
N VAL A 190 -10.96 12.23 -16.63
CA VAL A 190 -11.19 10.92 -16.02
C VAL A 190 -12.07 10.07 -16.93
N THR A 191 -11.63 8.84 -17.19
CA THR A 191 -12.39 7.84 -17.95
C THR A 191 -12.86 6.70 -17.04
N ASP A 192 -13.86 5.93 -17.48
CA ASP A 192 -14.29 4.72 -16.76
C ASP A 192 -13.14 3.71 -16.57
N GLY A 193 -12.27 3.61 -17.58
CA GLY A 193 -11.06 2.80 -17.51
C GLY A 193 -10.09 3.28 -16.43
N ALA A 194 -9.98 4.59 -16.22
CA ALA A 194 -9.13 5.19 -15.19
C ALA A 194 -9.67 4.94 -13.78
N LEU A 195 -10.99 5.07 -13.60
CA LEU A 195 -11.67 4.73 -12.35
C LEU A 195 -11.53 3.25 -12.00
N THR A 196 -11.68 2.38 -13.01
CA THR A 196 -11.58 0.92 -12.83
C THR A 196 -10.16 0.48 -12.49
N ASN A 197 -9.15 1.06 -13.15
CA ASN A 197 -7.75 0.61 -13.07
C ASN A 197 -6.85 1.52 -12.22
N ASN A 198 -7.43 2.50 -11.52
CA ASN A 198 -6.76 3.42 -10.61
C ASN A 198 -5.51 4.08 -11.21
N TYR A 199 -5.64 4.75 -12.35
CA TYR A 199 -4.55 5.52 -12.95
C TYR A 199 -4.98 6.94 -13.29
N ILE A 200 -4.01 7.85 -13.40
CA ILE A 200 -4.14 9.17 -13.99
C ILE A 200 -3.18 9.20 -15.18
N ARG A 201 -3.70 9.42 -16.40
CA ARG A 201 -2.88 9.35 -17.61
C ARG A 201 -2.21 10.70 -17.87
N LEU A 202 -0.89 10.67 -18.01
CA LEU A 202 -0.01 11.83 -18.12
C LEU A 202 0.59 11.97 -19.53
N THR A 203 0.07 11.25 -20.53
CA THR A 203 0.64 11.19 -21.88
C THR A 203 0.93 12.55 -22.50
N LYS A 204 0.05 13.54 -22.27
CA LYS A 204 0.17 14.92 -22.78
C LYS A 204 0.96 15.86 -21.86
N LEU A 205 1.44 15.35 -20.72
CA LEU A 205 2.04 16.13 -19.64
C LEU A 205 3.49 15.71 -19.33
N MET A 206 3.98 14.60 -19.88
CA MET A 206 5.30 14.03 -19.56
C MET A 206 6.46 15.00 -19.79
N ASP A 207 6.37 15.84 -20.82
CA ASP A 207 7.37 16.85 -21.19
C ASP A 207 7.51 17.98 -20.16
N LYS A 208 6.53 18.11 -19.25
CA LYS A 208 6.49 19.15 -18.21
C LYS A 208 7.04 18.68 -16.87
N PHE A 209 7.36 17.40 -16.73
CA PHE A 209 8.00 16.86 -15.54
C PHE A 209 9.54 16.83 -15.72
N PRO A 210 10.31 16.90 -14.61
CA PRO A 210 11.75 16.70 -14.64
C PRO A 210 12.10 15.34 -15.26
N ARG A 211 13.07 15.32 -16.19
CA ARG A 211 13.47 14.09 -16.91
C ARG A 211 13.97 13.00 -15.97
N ASP A 212 14.64 13.40 -14.90
CA ASP A 212 15.21 12.52 -13.88
C ASP A 212 14.17 11.97 -12.88
N ALA A 213 12.90 12.40 -13.00
CA ALA A 213 11.73 11.82 -12.34
C ALA A 213 10.90 10.88 -13.24
N ILE A 214 11.36 10.64 -14.48
CA ILE A 214 10.76 9.71 -15.43
C ILE A 214 11.63 8.46 -15.49
N GLY A 215 11.08 7.35 -15.02
CA GLY A 215 11.70 6.04 -15.08
C GLY A 215 11.37 5.30 -16.38
N GLY A 216 11.94 4.11 -16.53
CA GLY A 216 11.55 3.16 -17.56
C GLY A 216 10.20 2.49 -17.29
N SER A 217 9.93 1.41 -18.01
CA SER A 217 8.59 0.81 -18.11
C SER A 217 8.20 -0.07 -16.92
N ASN A 218 9.13 -0.26 -15.99
CA ASN A 218 9.06 -1.20 -14.89
C ASN A 218 9.84 -0.67 -13.68
N ASP A 219 9.61 -1.29 -12.52
CA ASP A 219 10.07 -0.76 -11.24
C ASP A 219 11.59 -0.91 -11.02
N SER A 220 12.25 -1.77 -11.81
CA SER A 220 13.73 -1.83 -11.86
C SER A 220 14.36 -0.66 -12.60
N GLU A 221 13.57 0.08 -13.36
CA GLU A 221 13.98 1.30 -14.04
C GLU A 221 13.35 2.53 -13.36
N ILE A 222 13.29 2.52 -12.02
CA ILE A 222 12.78 3.67 -11.28
C ILE A 222 13.60 4.92 -11.60
N ALA A 223 12.93 6.06 -11.67
CA ALA A 223 13.62 7.32 -11.90
C ALA A 223 14.64 7.62 -10.78
N SER A 224 15.69 8.37 -11.12
CA SER A 224 16.70 8.81 -10.17
C SER A 224 16.17 9.74 -9.07
N HIS A 225 15.05 10.41 -9.31
CA HIS A 225 14.37 11.28 -8.35
C HIS A 225 12.89 10.95 -8.21
N GLU A 226 12.41 10.93 -6.96
CA GLU A 226 10.99 10.76 -6.66
C GLU A 226 10.26 12.10 -6.60
N LEU A 227 8.99 12.06 -6.97
CA LEU A 227 7.99 13.09 -6.76
C LEU A 227 7.29 12.88 -5.42
N ILE A 228 6.93 13.99 -4.77
CA ILE A 228 5.99 14.00 -3.66
C ILE A 228 4.65 14.54 -4.16
N VAL A 229 3.59 13.76 -4.06
CA VAL A 229 2.27 14.12 -4.54
C VAL A 229 1.31 14.31 -3.35
N ASP A 230 0.88 15.55 -3.16
CA ASP A 230 -0.24 15.90 -2.30
C ASP A 230 -1.54 15.70 -3.07
N TRP A 231 -2.34 14.72 -2.66
CA TRP A 231 -3.59 14.34 -3.31
C TRP A 231 -4.83 14.66 -2.44
N GLY A 232 -4.65 15.40 -1.34
CA GLY A 232 -5.71 15.70 -0.37
C GLY A 232 -6.04 14.55 0.60
N GLY A 233 -5.23 13.49 0.62
CA GLY A 233 -5.30 12.42 1.62
C GLY A 233 -4.61 12.80 2.95
N PRO A 234 -4.56 11.85 3.91
CA PRO A 234 -3.96 12.10 5.23
C PRO A 234 -2.46 12.40 5.14
N GLU A 235 -1.75 11.80 4.17
CA GLU A 235 -0.32 12.02 3.94
C GLU A 235 -0.02 12.08 2.43
N PRO A 236 0.95 12.89 2.00
CA PRO A 236 1.47 12.87 0.63
C PRO A 236 2.11 11.53 0.26
N VAL A 237 2.11 11.20 -1.02
CA VAL A 237 2.70 9.95 -1.54
C VAL A 237 4.01 10.23 -2.27
N ARG A 238 4.97 9.30 -2.17
CA ARG A 238 6.22 9.30 -2.95
C ARG A 238 6.09 8.38 -4.16
N THR A 239 6.48 8.85 -5.33
CA THR A 239 6.37 8.11 -6.61
C THR A 239 7.28 8.69 -7.67
N ASP A 240 7.65 7.92 -8.70
CA ASP A 240 8.16 8.43 -9.98
C ASP A 240 7.09 8.29 -11.08
N LEU A 241 7.48 8.57 -12.33
CA LEU A 241 6.64 8.41 -13.52
C LEU A 241 7.11 7.23 -14.37
N ASP A 242 6.17 6.40 -14.84
CA ASP A 242 6.45 5.37 -15.85
C ASP A 242 6.60 6.05 -17.22
N GLY A 243 7.79 6.01 -17.82
CA GLY A 243 8.09 6.68 -19.09
C GLY A 243 7.38 6.08 -20.30
N GLU A 244 7.02 4.79 -20.26
CA GLU A 244 6.35 4.11 -21.36
C GLU A 244 4.83 4.25 -21.24
N LYS A 245 4.27 3.92 -20.07
CA LYS A 245 2.83 3.96 -19.80
C LYS A 245 2.32 5.35 -19.44
N LYS A 246 3.22 6.27 -19.12
CA LYS A 246 2.98 7.71 -18.92
C LYS A 246 1.94 7.97 -17.82
N PHE A 247 2.22 7.48 -16.61
CA PHE A 247 1.41 7.70 -15.41
C PHE A 247 2.28 7.74 -14.15
N PHE A 248 1.69 8.12 -13.00
CA PHE A 248 2.33 7.95 -11.68
C PHE A 248 2.50 6.46 -11.34
N ARG A 249 3.74 6.00 -11.14
CA ARG A 249 4.04 4.59 -10.90
C ARG A 249 3.33 4.04 -9.67
N ALA A 250 3.38 4.78 -8.55
CA ALA A 250 2.59 4.46 -7.38
C ALA A 250 1.13 4.78 -7.65
N ARG A 251 0.30 3.73 -7.75
CA ARG A 251 -1.15 3.84 -8.04
C ARG A 251 -2.06 3.64 -6.84
N GLY A 252 -1.50 3.21 -5.69
CA GLY A 252 -2.28 2.84 -4.50
C GLY A 252 -3.16 3.97 -3.96
N TRP A 253 -2.69 5.22 -4.06
CA TRP A 253 -3.41 6.41 -3.62
C TRP A 253 -4.49 6.88 -4.61
N ILE A 254 -4.39 6.52 -5.90
CA ILE A 254 -5.25 7.07 -6.96
C ILE A 254 -6.70 6.61 -6.77
N GLY A 255 -6.89 5.35 -6.39
CA GLY A 255 -8.24 4.83 -6.11
C GLY A 255 -8.89 5.51 -4.90
N ASP A 256 -8.10 5.80 -3.87
CA ASP A 256 -8.60 6.51 -2.68
C ASP A 256 -8.86 7.99 -2.97
N PHE A 257 -8.02 8.62 -3.80
CA PHE A 257 -8.26 9.95 -4.36
C PHE A 257 -9.60 10.02 -5.12
N TYR A 258 -9.86 9.07 -6.02
CA TYR A 258 -11.13 9.04 -6.78
C TYR A 258 -12.34 8.83 -5.86
N LYS A 259 -12.25 7.93 -4.87
CA LYS A 259 -13.34 7.71 -3.90
C LYS A 259 -13.58 8.93 -3.03
N LEU A 260 -12.51 9.53 -2.49
CA LEU A 260 -12.58 10.70 -1.62
C LEU A 260 -13.29 11.85 -2.31
N ASN A 261 -12.99 12.08 -3.58
CA ASN A 261 -13.55 13.17 -4.38
C ASN A 261 -14.85 12.79 -5.12
N ARG A 262 -15.31 11.54 -4.98
CA ARG A 262 -16.47 10.97 -5.69
C ARG A 262 -16.38 11.19 -7.20
N ALA A 263 -15.18 10.93 -7.75
CA ALA A 263 -14.88 11.18 -9.16
C ALA A 263 -15.76 10.33 -10.08
N LYS A 264 -16.14 10.91 -11.23
CA LYS A 264 -16.91 10.29 -12.30
C LYS A 264 -16.18 10.45 -13.62
N ALA A 265 -16.52 9.61 -14.60
CA ALA A 265 -16.06 9.82 -15.96
C ALA A 265 -16.52 11.20 -16.46
N GLY A 266 -15.62 11.92 -17.11
CA GLY A 266 -15.81 13.32 -17.54
C GLY A 266 -15.31 14.37 -16.55
N ASP A 267 -15.10 14.03 -15.27
CA ASP A 267 -14.42 14.94 -14.33
C ASP A 267 -12.97 15.15 -14.78
N LYS A 268 -12.33 16.24 -14.33
CA LYS A 268 -10.92 16.53 -14.64
C LYS A 268 -10.05 16.44 -13.40
N VAL A 269 -8.92 15.76 -13.52
CA VAL A 269 -7.85 15.79 -12.53
C VAL A 269 -6.87 16.89 -12.92
N ARG A 270 -6.71 17.90 -12.06
CA ARG A 270 -5.74 18.97 -12.22
C ARG A 270 -4.45 18.63 -11.47
N ILE A 271 -3.32 18.89 -12.12
CA ILE A 271 -1.97 18.67 -11.57
C ILE A 271 -1.23 20.00 -11.54
N GLU A 272 -0.76 20.39 -10.36
CA GLU A 272 -0.04 21.63 -10.12
C GLU A 272 1.32 21.33 -9.49
N GLU A 273 2.37 21.96 -10.00
CA GLU A 273 3.69 21.95 -9.36
C GLU A 273 3.71 23.02 -8.27
N THR A 274 3.85 22.58 -7.01
CA THR A 274 3.82 23.45 -5.82
C THR A 274 5.22 23.82 -5.34
N ALA A 275 6.20 22.98 -5.65
CA ALA A 275 7.63 23.22 -5.47
C ALA A 275 8.39 22.22 -6.37
N PRO A 276 9.72 22.35 -6.55
CA PRO A 276 10.50 21.36 -7.29
C PRO A 276 10.23 19.93 -6.79
N TYR A 277 9.87 19.03 -7.72
CA TYR A 277 9.49 17.63 -7.44
C TYR A 277 8.29 17.45 -6.49
N ARG A 278 7.51 18.50 -6.21
CA ARG A 278 6.30 18.44 -5.37
C ARG A 278 5.07 18.87 -6.14
N TYR A 279 4.11 17.98 -6.25
CA TYR A 279 2.90 18.18 -7.03
C TYR A 279 1.66 18.09 -6.16
N ARG A 280 0.64 18.88 -6.49
CA ARG A 280 -0.71 18.76 -5.97
C ARG A 280 -1.61 18.17 -7.04
N VAL A 281 -2.45 17.24 -6.65
CA VAL A 281 -3.49 16.62 -7.47
C VAL A 281 -4.85 16.94 -6.87
N SER A 282 -5.74 17.50 -7.67
CA SER A 282 -7.09 17.88 -7.25
C SER A 282 -8.12 17.53 -8.33
N LEU A 283 -9.36 17.27 -7.91
CA LEU A 283 -10.47 17.04 -8.83
C LEU A 283 -11.15 18.38 -9.16
N VAL A 284 -11.44 18.61 -10.43
CA VAL A 284 -12.14 19.78 -10.99
C VAL A 284 -13.34 19.27 -11.78
N ARG A 285 -14.47 19.96 -11.65
CA ARG A 285 -15.73 19.65 -12.33
C ARG A 285 -16.11 20.77 -13.28
#